data_AF-A0A1I1MP46-F1
#
_entry.id   AF-A0A1I1MP46-F1
#
_cell.length_a   1.000
_cell.length_b   1.000
_cell.length_c   1.000
_cell.angle_alpha   90.00
_cell.angle_beta   90.00
_cell.angle_gamma   90.00
#
_symmetry.space_group_name_H-M   'P 1'
#
loop_
_entity.id
_entity.type
_entity.pdbx_description
1 polymer ?
#
loop_
_entity_poly.entity_id
_entity_poly.type
_entity_poly.pdbx_seq_one_letter_code
_entity_poly.pdbx_strand_id
1 'polypeptide(L)'
;MRPLHFTLLFLISLTTSAQVRVSNVRVSLNAEGMLVTQYDVQGIATEDSVYMAVNGLKSGRLTPISLTGDLGRKVGAGTDKAIYWNIVKDAYKINEDVVVTVLIKLARGRLPQSAPTAGASGRARAGSPVAIAQTDPEPAAVAPVQSTPLSKPASETIAGSTKTVETKNLDVDPAPTKEPSARVAAARQATSSNTSVVKKGGGPANALLSALAPGIGNIFVQPDHKIGIRPAVTVVYAGLLIYGLTQRSQSQKDYNEYKALPRFTEQGIADAAYTKANNANHTAIVCTAGAVAIWAIDVTATLLRGLQNQRSGGVSSRWTPPRTQVSIAAVGTTPVVAIRHKF
;
A
#
# COMPACT_ATOMS: atom_id res chain seq x y z
N MET A 1 7.88 -6.39 -48.01
CA MET A 1 7.87 -6.30 -46.54
C MET A 1 8.07 -4.84 -46.15
N ARG A 2 7.06 -4.19 -45.54
CA ARG A 2 7.14 -2.79 -45.09
C ARG A 2 7.03 -2.76 -43.56
N PRO A 3 7.88 -2.01 -42.83
CA PRO A 3 7.78 -1.90 -41.39
C PRO A 3 6.63 -0.95 -41.03
N LEU A 4 5.70 -1.43 -40.21
CA LEU A 4 4.61 -0.65 -39.65
C LEU A 4 5.17 0.22 -38.52
N HIS A 5 5.32 1.52 -38.75
CA HIS A 5 5.69 2.48 -37.71
C HIS A 5 4.49 2.72 -36.79
N PHE A 6 4.49 2.06 -35.64
CA PHE A 6 3.49 2.23 -34.58
C PHE A 6 3.99 3.31 -33.59
N THR A 7 3.95 4.57 -33.99
CA THR A 7 4.27 5.70 -33.12
C THR A 7 2.99 6.32 -32.58
N LEU A 8 2.33 5.62 -31.65
CA LEU A 8 1.23 6.17 -30.87
C LEU A 8 1.80 6.84 -29.61
N LEU A 9 2.28 8.07 -29.77
CA LEU A 9 2.70 8.94 -28.67
C LEU A 9 1.43 9.50 -28.01
N PHE A 10 0.84 8.72 -27.12
CA PHE A 10 -0.34 9.12 -26.35
C PHE A 10 0.07 10.12 -25.27
N LEU A 11 0.17 11.41 -25.63
CA LEU A 11 0.28 12.54 -24.70
C LEU A 11 -1.05 12.67 -23.94
N ILE A 12 -1.25 11.83 -22.92
CA ILE A 12 -2.27 12.11 -21.91
C ILE A 12 -1.71 13.22 -21.04
N SER A 13 -2.04 14.47 -21.37
CA SER A 13 -1.99 15.57 -20.42
C SER A 13 -2.98 15.23 -19.30
N LEU A 14 -2.49 14.51 -18.28
CA LEU A 14 -3.18 14.33 -17.01
C LEU A 14 -3.33 15.73 -16.41
N THR A 15 -4.44 16.38 -16.72
CA THR A 15 -4.89 17.55 -15.99
C THR A 15 -5.23 17.05 -14.60
N THR A 16 -4.25 17.15 -13.69
CA THR A 16 -4.44 16.89 -12.27
C THR A 16 -5.52 17.86 -11.81
N SER A 17 -6.73 17.35 -11.73
CA SER A 17 -7.87 18.09 -11.22
C SER A 17 -7.55 18.40 -9.77
N ALA A 18 -7.18 19.66 -9.50
CA ALA A 18 -6.73 20.11 -8.20
C ALA A 18 -7.91 20.09 -7.23
N GLN A 19 -8.08 18.94 -6.58
CA GLN A 19 -8.98 18.81 -5.47
C GLN A 19 -8.67 19.88 -4.43
N VAL A 20 -9.74 20.46 -3.88
CA VAL A 20 -9.59 21.31 -2.71
C VAL A 20 -9.06 20.45 -1.56
N ARG A 21 -7.86 20.77 -1.09
CA ARG A 21 -7.21 20.03 -0.01
C ARG A 21 -6.66 20.99 1.03
N VAL A 22 -6.97 20.71 2.29
CA VAL A 22 -6.27 21.28 3.44
C VAL A 22 -5.25 20.26 3.93
N SER A 23 -4.04 20.71 4.21
CA SER A 23 -2.98 19.87 4.76
C SER A 23 -2.14 20.64 5.78
N ASN A 24 -1.26 19.93 6.49
CA ASN A 24 -0.26 20.53 7.37
C ASN A 24 -0.87 21.47 8.44
N VAL A 25 -2.02 21.08 9.01
CA VAL A 25 -2.69 21.87 10.05
C VAL A 25 -1.88 21.76 11.36
N ARG A 26 -1.40 22.89 11.86
CA ARG A 26 -0.66 23.02 13.12
C ARG A 26 -1.38 24.00 14.02
N VAL A 27 -1.47 23.70 15.30
CA VAL A 27 -2.13 24.54 16.29
C VAL A 27 -1.13 24.87 17.37
N SER A 28 -0.98 26.14 17.70
CA SER A 28 -0.17 26.62 18.81
C SER A 28 -0.95 27.65 19.63
N LEU A 29 -0.59 27.79 20.91
CA LEU A 29 -1.15 28.79 21.81
C LEU A 29 0.00 29.68 22.27
N ASN A 30 -0.12 30.99 22.07
CA ASN A 30 0.89 31.94 22.54
C ASN A 30 0.65 32.37 24.00
N ALA A 31 1.61 33.09 24.58
CA ALA A 31 1.53 33.58 25.96
C ALA A 31 0.40 34.59 26.21
N GLU A 32 -0.12 35.22 25.15
CA GLU A 32 -1.22 36.19 25.19
C GLU A 32 -2.60 35.51 25.13
N GLY A 33 -2.65 34.17 25.07
CA GLY A 33 -3.90 33.41 24.93
C GLY A 33 -4.50 33.47 23.53
N MET A 34 -3.68 33.75 22.52
CA MET A 34 -4.03 33.67 21.11
C MET A 34 -3.71 32.27 20.57
N LEU A 35 -4.74 31.58 20.10
CA LEU A 35 -4.62 30.31 19.41
C LEU A 35 -4.35 30.57 17.93
N VAL A 36 -3.22 30.08 17.45
CA VAL A 36 -2.74 30.23 16.07
C VAL A 36 -2.88 28.89 15.37
N THR A 37 -3.67 28.86 14.30
CA THR A 37 -3.85 27.68 13.45
C THR A 37 -3.19 27.93 12.10
N GLN A 38 -2.06 27.29 11.85
CA GLN A 38 -1.36 27.32 10.57
C GLN A 38 -1.80 26.15 9.69
N TYR A 39 -1.93 26.36 8.38
CA TYR A 39 -2.34 25.31 7.45
C TYR A 39 -1.93 25.63 6.01
N ASP A 40 -1.90 24.59 5.18
CA ASP A 40 -1.72 24.70 3.74
C ASP A 40 -3.04 24.43 3.04
N VAL A 41 -3.33 25.19 1.99
CA VAL A 41 -4.55 25.01 1.19
C VAL A 41 -4.24 25.00 -0.30
N GLN A 42 -4.73 23.97 -1.00
CA GLN A 42 -4.56 23.79 -2.44
C GLN A 42 -5.92 23.62 -3.12
N GLY A 43 -6.02 23.99 -4.40
CA GLY A 43 -7.22 23.80 -5.22
C GLY A 43 -8.43 24.70 -4.85
N ILE A 44 -8.28 25.58 -3.87
CA ILE A 44 -9.31 26.54 -3.44
C ILE A 44 -9.51 27.62 -4.51
N ALA A 45 -10.77 27.89 -4.85
CA ALA A 45 -11.12 28.99 -5.74
C ALA A 45 -11.37 30.28 -4.94
N THR A 46 -11.21 31.45 -5.56
CA THR A 46 -11.41 32.76 -4.92
C THR A 46 -12.80 32.92 -4.29
N GLU A 47 -13.81 32.23 -4.83
CA GLU A 47 -15.20 32.24 -4.36
C GLU A 47 -15.49 31.25 -3.22
N ASP A 48 -14.59 30.30 -2.98
CA ASP A 48 -14.72 29.37 -1.87
C ASP A 48 -14.45 30.10 -0.54
N SER A 49 -14.82 29.45 0.57
CA SER A 49 -14.67 30.03 1.89
C SER A 49 -14.00 29.08 2.86
N VAL A 50 -13.02 29.57 3.62
CA VAL A 50 -12.36 28.83 4.70
C VAL A 50 -13.04 29.16 6.03
N TYR A 51 -13.32 28.14 6.83
CA TYR A 51 -13.88 28.26 8.17
C TYR A 51 -13.03 27.46 9.16
N MET A 52 -13.14 27.84 10.43
CA MET A 52 -12.56 27.09 11.53
C MET A 52 -13.67 26.58 12.44
N ALA A 53 -13.62 25.30 12.77
CA ALA A 53 -14.44 24.68 13.81
C ALA A 53 -13.53 24.27 14.96
N VAL A 54 -13.93 24.59 16.18
CA VAL A 54 -13.19 24.23 17.40
C VAL A 54 -14.11 23.41 18.29
N ASN A 55 -13.62 22.26 18.75
CA ASN A 55 -14.30 21.42 19.73
C ASN A 55 -13.37 21.18 20.92
N GLY A 56 -13.78 21.53 22.13
CA GLY A 56 -13.16 21.03 23.36
C GLY A 56 -13.57 19.59 23.62
N LEU A 57 -12.67 18.80 24.21
CA LEU A 57 -12.90 17.38 24.47
C LEU A 57 -14.06 17.12 25.46
N LYS A 58 -14.27 18.03 26.40
CA LYS A 58 -15.30 18.03 27.45
C LYS A 58 -16.36 19.12 27.21
N SER A 59 -15.96 20.34 26.83
CA SER A 59 -16.93 21.43 26.57
C SER A 59 -17.72 21.27 25.28
N GLY A 60 -17.28 20.40 24.37
CA GLY A 60 -17.92 20.21 23.07
C GLY A 60 -17.63 21.37 22.13
N ARG A 61 -18.61 21.74 21.29
CA ARG A 61 -18.41 22.75 20.25
C ARG A 61 -18.23 24.15 20.82
N LEU A 62 -17.08 24.75 20.56
CA LEU A 62 -16.77 26.13 20.91
C LEU A 62 -17.10 27.05 19.72
N THR A 63 -17.64 28.24 20.00
CA THR A 63 -18.00 29.23 18.98
C THR A 63 -17.04 30.40 19.08
N PRO A 64 -15.94 30.41 18.30
CA PRO A 64 -15.00 31.52 18.30
C PRO A 64 -15.64 32.77 17.68
N ILE A 65 -15.45 33.92 18.31
CA ILE A 65 -15.97 35.24 17.91
C ILE A 65 -14.84 36.10 17.36
N SER A 66 -13.68 36.14 18.03
CA SER A 66 -12.52 36.97 17.64
C SER A 66 -11.56 36.28 16.66
N LEU A 67 -12.08 35.85 15.51
CA LEU A 67 -11.27 35.27 14.44
C LEU A 67 -10.67 36.33 13.51
N THR A 68 -9.37 36.21 13.22
CA THR A 68 -8.66 37.03 12.22
C THR A 68 -7.69 36.17 11.38
N GLY A 69 -7.14 36.73 10.31
CA GLY A 69 -6.19 36.05 9.42
C GLY A 69 -6.82 35.52 8.13
N ASP A 70 -6.31 34.39 7.63
CA ASP A 70 -6.73 33.74 6.38
C ASP A 70 -8.04 32.95 6.56
N LEU A 71 -9.15 33.61 6.91
CA LEU A 71 -10.47 32.99 6.98
C LEU A 71 -11.52 33.70 6.11
N GLY A 72 -12.64 33.01 5.87
CA GLY A 72 -13.75 33.54 5.08
C GLY A 72 -13.50 33.39 3.58
N ARG A 73 -14.03 34.33 2.80
CA ARG A 73 -13.92 34.34 1.32
C ARG A 73 -12.58 34.90 0.87
N LYS A 74 -12.21 34.63 -0.39
CA LYS A 74 -11.00 35.17 -1.05
C LYS A 74 -9.68 34.69 -0.44
N VAL A 75 -9.70 33.59 0.30
CA VAL A 75 -8.47 32.91 0.72
C VAL A 75 -7.89 32.19 -0.49
N GLY A 76 -6.73 32.65 -0.95
CA GLY A 76 -6.02 32.01 -2.06
C GLY A 76 -5.33 30.72 -1.67
N ALA A 77 -5.07 29.86 -2.66
CA ALA A 77 -4.20 28.70 -2.47
C ALA A 77 -2.79 29.14 -2.03
N GLY A 78 -2.14 28.35 -1.18
CA GLY A 78 -0.80 28.63 -0.68
C GLY A 78 -0.44 27.81 0.55
N THR A 79 0.81 27.95 0.99
CA THR A 79 1.32 27.39 2.25
C THR A 79 1.27 28.42 3.36
N ASP A 80 1.41 27.96 4.60
CA ASP A 80 1.62 28.79 5.79
C ASP A 80 0.52 29.83 6.03
N LYS A 81 -0.72 29.49 5.64
CA LYS A 81 -1.91 30.28 5.95
C LYS A 81 -2.18 30.22 7.44
N ALA A 82 -2.65 31.31 8.04
CA ALA A 82 -2.82 31.40 9.47
C ALA A 82 -4.18 31.98 9.87
N ILE A 83 -4.87 31.28 10.77
CA ILE A 83 -6.07 31.77 11.46
C ILE A 83 -5.69 32.04 12.92
N TYR A 84 -6.03 33.22 13.41
CA TYR A 84 -5.79 33.65 14.78
C TYR A 84 -7.11 33.75 15.52
N TRP A 85 -7.14 33.22 16.75
CA TRP A 85 -8.29 33.31 17.64
C TRP A 85 -7.86 33.80 19.02
N ASN A 86 -8.44 34.89 19.50
CA ASN A 86 -8.15 35.39 20.84
C ASN A 86 -9.14 34.79 21.87
N ILE A 87 -8.72 33.70 22.50
CA ILE A 87 -9.52 32.95 23.48
C ILE A 87 -9.90 33.83 24.67
N VAL A 88 -8.95 34.67 25.12
CA VAL A 88 -9.12 35.56 26.27
C VAL A 88 -10.15 36.64 25.98
N LYS A 89 -10.11 37.23 24.77
CA LYS A 89 -11.06 38.25 24.32
C LYS A 89 -12.48 37.71 24.24
N ASP A 90 -12.62 36.42 23.92
CA ASP A 90 -13.91 35.74 23.88
C ASP A 90 -14.36 35.19 25.26
N ALA A 91 -13.61 35.48 26.33
CA ALA A 91 -13.87 35.05 27.70
C ALA A 91 -13.96 33.52 27.90
N TYR A 92 -13.32 32.74 27.04
CA TYR A 92 -13.22 31.29 27.22
C TYR A 92 -12.10 30.94 28.20
N LYS A 93 -12.36 30.00 29.11
CA LYS A 93 -11.36 29.38 30.00
C LYS A 93 -11.15 27.94 29.55
N ILE A 94 -10.16 27.72 28.69
CA ILE A 94 -9.88 26.40 28.13
C ILE A 94 -8.90 25.67 29.06
N ASN A 95 -9.45 24.76 29.88
CA ASN A 95 -8.68 23.88 30.78
C ASN A 95 -8.69 22.42 30.28
N GLU A 96 -8.65 22.25 28.96
CA GLU A 96 -8.83 20.97 28.29
C GLU A 96 -8.19 20.98 26.90
N ASP A 97 -8.02 19.79 26.34
CA ASP A 97 -7.56 19.63 24.96
C ASP A 97 -8.64 20.09 23.98
N VAL A 98 -8.20 20.79 22.93
CA VAL A 98 -9.07 21.29 21.86
C VAL A 98 -8.68 20.68 20.52
N VAL A 99 -9.70 20.30 19.75
CA VAL A 99 -9.59 19.83 18.37
C VAL A 99 -10.01 20.96 17.44
N VAL A 100 -9.07 21.46 16.66
CA VAL A 100 -9.31 22.48 15.63
C VAL A 100 -9.42 21.80 14.28
N THR A 101 -10.49 22.10 13.55
CA THR A 101 -10.71 21.61 12.19
C THR A 101 -10.87 22.79 11.24
N VAL A 102 -10.02 22.85 10.21
CA VAL A 102 -10.16 23.82 9.12
C VAL A 102 -11.05 23.21 8.05
N LEU A 103 -12.14 23.90 7.72
CA LEU A 103 -13.17 23.46 6.79
C LEU A 103 -13.19 24.38 5.57
N ILE A 104 -13.47 23.83 4.39
CA ILE A 104 -13.69 24.62 3.18
C ILE A 104 -15.12 24.42 2.71
N LYS A 105 -15.83 25.53 2.53
CA LYS A 105 -17.14 25.57 1.90
C LYS A 105 -16.96 25.99 0.45
N LEU A 106 -17.39 25.13 -0.46
CA LEU A 106 -17.37 25.43 -1.89
C LEU A 106 -18.41 26.51 -2.22
N ALA A 107 -18.08 27.38 -3.16
CA ALA A 107 -19.03 28.33 -3.73
C ALA A 107 -20.24 27.60 -4.35
N ARG A 108 -21.43 28.21 -4.30
CA ARG A 108 -22.62 27.64 -4.94
C ARG A 108 -22.36 27.40 -6.43
N GLY A 109 -22.74 26.23 -6.93
CA GLY A 109 -22.54 25.84 -8.32
C GLY A 109 -21.20 25.15 -8.60
N ARG A 110 -20.24 25.19 -7.67
CA ARG A 110 -19.05 24.34 -7.77
C ARG A 110 -19.41 22.95 -7.24
N LEU A 111 -19.52 21.99 -8.14
CA LEU A 111 -19.65 20.60 -7.74
C LEU A 111 -18.35 20.16 -7.03
N PRO A 112 -18.45 19.39 -5.93
CA PRO A 112 -17.27 18.78 -5.34
C PRO A 112 -16.60 17.98 -6.45
N GLN A 113 -15.41 18.42 -6.85
CA GLN A 113 -14.62 17.70 -7.82
C GLN A 113 -14.26 16.38 -7.18
N SER A 114 -14.95 15.32 -7.62
CA SER A 114 -14.83 13.98 -7.08
C SER A 114 -13.35 13.63 -6.92
N ALA A 115 -13.01 13.06 -5.75
CA ALA A 115 -11.69 12.46 -5.54
C ALA A 115 -11.28 11.76 -6.82
N PRO A 116 -10.09 12.06 -7.40
CA PRO A 116 -9.55 11.19 -8.39
C PRO A 116 -9.48 9.85 -7.67
N THR A 117 -10.44 8.97 -8.01
CA THR A 117 -10.52 7.61 -7.51
C THR A 117 -9.11 7.09 -7.64
N ALA A 118 -8.46 6.79 -6.52
CA ALA A 118 -7.03 6.49 -6.45
C ALA A 118 -6.72 5.32 -7.40
N GLY A 119 -6.45 5.68 -8.64
CA GLY A 119 -6.48 4.82 -9.79
C GLY A 119 -5.18 5.08 -10.50
N ALA A 120 -4.22 4.20 -10.22
CA ALA A 120 -3.02 3.98 -11.00
C ALA A 120 -2.25 5.26 -11.42
N SER A 121 -1.52 5.89 -10.50
CA SER A 121 -0.49 6.86 -10.92
C SER A 121 0.83 6.14 -11.19
N GLY A 122 1.22 6.18 -12.46
CA GLY A 122 2.55 5.85 -12.93
C GLY A 122 3.64 6.73 -12.33
N ARG A 123 4.83 6.16 -12.41
CA ARG A 123 6.17 6.61 -12.02
C ARG A 123 6.45 8.08 -12.40
N ALA A 124 6.49 8.97 -11.42
CA ALA A 124 7.07 10.30 -11.56
C ALA A 124 8.61 10.19 -11.51
N ARG A 125 9.26 10.80 -12.50
CA ARG A 125 10.70 10.86 -12.72
C ARG A 125 11.30 11.88 -11.74
N ALA A 126 12.26 11.44 -10.93
CA ALA A 126 12.99 12.29 -10.00
C ALA A 126 13.71 13.42 -10.75
N GLY A 127 13.36 14.66 -10.42
CA GLY A 127 14.18 15.82 -10.71
C GLY A 127 15.32 15.90 -9.70
N SER A 128 16.51 16.21 -10.19
CA SER A 128 17.73 16.35 -9.39
C SER A 128 17.60 17.48 -8.36
N PRO A 129 18.13 17.30 -7.14
CA PRO A 129 18.15 18.36 -6.13
C PRO A 129 19.11 19.48 -6.54
N VAL A 130 18.62 20.71 -6.53
CA VAL A 130 19.43 21.93 -6.55
C VAL A 130 20.02 22.10 -5.15
N ALA A 131 21.35 22.12 -5.07
CA ALA A 131 22.08 22.42 -3.85
C ALA A 131 21.86 23.88 -3.45
N ILE A 132 21.25 24.11 -2.28
CA ILE A 132 21.23 25.41 -1.62
C ILE A 132 22.42 25.41 -0.67
N ALA A 133 23.37 26.32 -0.91
CA ALA A 133 24.50 26.56 -0.02
C ALA A 133 23.98 27.12 1.31
N GLN A 134 24.23 26.40 2.41
CA GLN A 134 24.11 26.92 3.76
C GLN A 134 25.26 27.90 4.00
N THR A 135 24.94 29.16 4.25
CA THR A 135 25.85 30.10 4.91
C THR A 135 25.71 29.91 6.42
N ASP A 136 26.76 29.39 7.04
CA ASP A 136 26.91 29.28 8.50
C ASP A 136 26.82 30.66 9.18
N PRO A 137 26.03 30.81 10.24
CA PRO A 137 26.27 31.84 11.23
C PRO A 137 27.34 31.37 12.23
N GLU A 138 28.39 32.18 12.32
CA GLU A 138 29.48 32.19 13.27
C GLU A 138 29.02 31.94 14.72
N PRO A 139 29.54 30.91 15.42
CA PRO A 139 29.15 30.62 16.80
C PRO A 139 29.91 31.50 17.79
N ALA A 140 29.15 32.30 18.55
CA ALA A 140 29.66 33.00 19.72
C ALA A 140 30.16 32.00 20.78
N ALA A 141 31.39 32.24 21.25
CA ALA A 141 32.07 31.43 22.25
C ALA A 141 31.30 31.38 23.58
N VAL A 142 30.89 30.17 23.99
CA VAL A 142 30.38 29.89 25.34
C VAL A 142 31.45 29.09 26.10
N ALA A 143 31.74 29.54 27.32
CA ALA A 143 32.78 29.04 28.21
C ALA A 143 32.60 27.55 28.60
N PRO A 144 33.69 26.83 28.97
CA PRO A 144 33.64 25.41 29.27
C PRO A 144 33.02 25.12 30.64
N VAL A 145 31.94 24.35 30.65
CA VAL A 145 31.37 23.74 31.87
C VAL A 145 32.12 22.43 32.15
N GLN A 146 32.72 22.33 33.33
CA GLN A 146 33.38 21.14 33.86
C GLN A 146 32.40 19.97 33.95
N SER A 147 32.75 18.85 33.32
CA SER A 147 32.05 17.58 33.46
C SER A 147 32.54 16.79 34.67
N THR A 148 31.64 16.48 35.60
CA THR A 148 31.83 15.45 36.62
C THR A 148 31.70 14.04 36.01
N PRO A 149 32.57 13.08 36.38
CA PRO A 149 32.51 11.72 35.87
C PRO A 149 31.41 10.91 36.57
N LEU A 150 30.41 10.46 35.80
CA LEU A 150 29.36 9.56 36.29
C LEU A 150 29.76 8.09 36.10
N SER A 151 29.64 7.36 37.19
CA SER A 151 30.09 5.98 37.41
C SER A 151 29.32 4.95 36.58
N LYS A 152 30.08 4.00 36.05
CA LYS A 152 29.68 2.74 35.41
C LYS A 152 28.92 1.82 36.38
N PRO A 153 27.83 1.17 35.96
CA PRO A 153 27.44 -0.11 36.53
C PRO A 153 27.56 -1.27 35.53
N ALA A 154 28.17 -2.32 36.06
CA ALA A 154 28.23 -3.74 35.70
C ALA A 154 27.36 -4.26 34.54
N SER A 155 28.04 -4.94 33.61
CA SER A 155 27.47 -5.94 32.72
C SER A 155 26.97 -7.14 33.52
N GLU A 156 25.70 -7.53 33.32
CA GLU A 156 25.19 -8.83 33.72
C GLU A 156 25.06 -9.72 32.48
N THR A 157 25.86 -10.78 32.50
CA THR A 157 25.89 -11.88 31.55
C THR A 157 24.69 -12.79 31.81
N ILE A 158 23.77 -12.92 30.85
CA ILE A 158 22.82 -14.05 30.81
C ILE A 158 23.10 -14.88 29.56
N ALA A 159 23.78 -15.99 29.83
CA ALA A 159 23.91 -17.12 28.93
C ALA A 159 22.57 -17.88 28.86
N GLY A 160 22.24 -18.44 27.70
CA GLY A 160 21.31 -19.58 27.66
C GLY A 160 20.52 -19.81 26.38
N SER A 161 20.88 -20.91 25.71
CA SER A 161 19.98 -21.83 25.01
C SER A 161 19.60 -21.54 23.55
N THR A 162 20.54 -21.86 22.67
CA THR A 162 20.27 -22.30 21.30
C THR A 162 19.74 -23.74 21.31
N LYS A 163 18.49 -23.96 20.89
CA LYS A 163 17.99 -25.28 20.50
C LYS A 163 18.13 -25.46 18.99
N THR A 164 19.14 -26.23 18.63
CA THR A 164 19.35 -26.83 17.29
C THR A 164 18.22 -27.82 17.01
N VAL A 165 17.45 -27.60 15.95
CA VAL A 165 16.51 -28.60 15.41
C VAL A 165 17.25 -29.42 14.37
N GLU A 166 17.51 -30.66 14.75
CA GLU A 166 18.13 -31.73 13.98
C GLU A 166 17.15 -32.25 12.93
N THR A 167 17.34 -31.86 11.66
CA THR A 167 16.63 -32.47 10.53
C THR A 167 17.36 -33.71 10.08
N LYS A 168 16.79 -34.86 10.41
CA LYS A 168 17.25 -36.20 10.06
C LYS A 168 17.07 -36.43 8.55
N ASN A 169 18.18 -36.52 7.83
CA ASN A 169 18.23 -36.97 6.45
C ASN A 169 17.83 -38.46 6.39
N LEU A 170 16.90 -38.81 5.50
CA LEU A 170 16.65 -40.19 5.12
C LEU A 170 17.44 -40.51 3.85
N ASP A 171 18.44 -41.37 4.04
CA ASP A 171 19.09 -42.16 3.01
C ASP A 171 18.05 -43.02 2.26
N VAL A 172 18.11 -42.98 0.93
CA VAL A 172 17.61 -44.05 0.07
C VAL A 172 18.67 -44.32 -0.99
N ASP A 173 19.37 -45.44 -0.80
CA ASP A 173 20.38 -46.00 -1.69
C ASP A 173 19.75 -46.69 -2.94
N PRO A 174 20.54 -47.00 -3.98
CA PRO A 174 20.08 -47.24 -5.36
C PRO A 174 20.04 -48.71 -5.84
N ALA A 175 19.48 -48.86 -7.06
CA ALA A 175 19.70 -49.93 -8.07
C ALA A 175 18.93 -51.28 -7.90
N PRO A 176 18.81 -52.17 -8.93
CA PRO A 176 19.41 -52.16 -10.28
C PRO A 176 18.50 -52.54 -11.50
N THR A 177 18.94 -52.08 -12.68
CA THR A 177 19.08 -52.73 -14.02
C THR A 177 18.17 -53.89 -14.46
N LYS A 178 17.58 -53.79 -15.68
CA LYS A 178 17.77 -54.71 -16.84
C LYS A 178 16.87 -54.38 -18.06
N GLU A 179 17.51 -53.96 -19.16
CA GLU A 179 17.16 -54.34 -20.56
C GLU A 179 17.56 -55.82 -20.78
N PRO A 180 17.25 -56.53 -21.92
CA PRO A 180 16.76 -56.08 -23.23
C PRO A 180 15.63 -56.95 -23.85
N SER A 181 15.02 -56.50 -24.96
CA SER A 181 14.98 -57.29 -26.21
C SER A 181 14.11 -56.68 -27.30
N ALA A 182 14.66 -56.73 -28.50
CA ALA A 182 14.10 -56.22 -29.74
C ALA A 182 13.20 -57.23 -30.46
N ARG A 183 12.47 -56.70 -31.46
CA ARG A 183 11.91 -57.35 -32.66
C ARG A 183 10.70 -58.27 -32.47
N VAL A 184 9.52 -57.75 -32.83
CA VAL A 184 8.66 -58.35 -33.87
C VAL A 184 7.96 -57.24 -34.68
N ALA A 185 8.19 -57.29 -36.00
CA ALA A 185 7.39 -56.85 -37.15
C ALA A 185 6.43 -55.65 -37.00
N ALA A 186 6.64 -54.53 -37.71
CA ALA A 186 6.49 -54.36 -39.16
C ALA A 186 5.09 -54.72 -39.69
N ALA A 187 4.51 -53.76 -40.42
CA ALA A 187 3.26 -53.80 -41.19
C ALA A 187 1.95 -53.46 -40.44
N ARG A 188 1.70 -52.14 -40.28
CA ARG A 188 0.41 -51.49 -40.56
C ARG A 188 0.60 -49.97 -40.65
N GLN A 189 1.17 -49.52 -41.77
CA GLN A 189 1.06 -48.14 -42.22
C GLN A 189 -0.34 -47.98 -42.83
N ALA A 190 -1.29 -47.53 -42.01
CA ALA A 190 -2.56 -47.00 -42.47
C ALA A 190 -2.70 -45.61 -41.85
N THR A 191 -2.36 -44.59 -42.65
CA THR A 191 -2.94 -43.23 -42.62
C THR A 191 -3.55 -42.79 -41.28
N SER A 192 -2.68 -42.50 -40.29
CA SER A 192 -3.09 -41.75 -39.10
C SER A 192 -3.29 -40.29 -39.49
N SER A 193 -4.52 -39.93 -39.84
CA SER A 193 -4.92 -38.52 -39.87
C SER A 193 -4.59 -37.92 -38.51
N ASN A 194 -3.64 -36.98 -38.51
CA ASN A 194 -3.22 -36.19 -37.35
C ASN A 194 -4.42 -35.39 -36.82
N THR A 195 -5.29 -36.07 -36.08
CA THR A 195 -6.36 -35.46 -35.33
C THR A 195 -5.68 -34.87 -34.11
N SER A 196 -5.19 -33.64 -34.24
CA SER A 196 -4.62 -32.91 -33.12
C SER A 196 -5.67 -32.88 -32.01
N VAL A 197 -5.44 -33.67 -30.97
CA VAL A 197 -6.30 -33.67 -29.78
C VAL A 197 -6.13 -32.30 -29.15
N VAL A 198 -7.06 -31.40 -29.43
CA VAL A 198 -7.11 -30.07 -28.81
C VAL A 198 -7.28 -30.30 -27.32
N LYS A 199 -6.20 -30.15 -26.55
CA LYS A 199 -6.24 -30.26 -25.08
C LYS A 199 -7.20 -29.19 -24.58
N LYS A 200 -8.29 -29.60 -23.92
CA LYS A 200 -9.26 -28.68 -23.32
C LYS A 200 -8.64 -28.06 -22.06
N GLY A 201 -8.70 -26.74 -21.92
CA GLY A 201 -8.21 -26.03 -20.73
C GLY A 201 -9.02 -26.38 -19.47
N GLY A 202 -8.42 -26.17 -18.29
CA GLY A 202 -9.07 -26.44 -17.02
C GLY A 202 -10.26 -25.53 -16.70
N GLY A 203 -11.12 -25.98 -15.79
CA GLY A 203 -12.34 -25.26 -15.36
C GLY A 203 -12.09 -24.14 -14.34
N PRO A 204 -13.14 -23.38 -13.95
CA PRO A 204 -13.04 -22.23 -13.04
C PRO A 204 -12.56 -22.58 -11.63
N ALA A 205 -12.62 -23.84 -11.21
CA ALA A 205 -12.04 -24.29 -9.94
C ALA A 205 -10.53 -23.98 -9.85
N ASN A 206 -9.83 -23.90 -10.99
CA ASN A 206 -8.43 -23.51 -11.04
C ASN A 206 -8.20 -22.03 -10.67
N ALA A 207 -9.24 -21.19 -10.65
CA ALA A 207 -9.15 -19.83 -10.12
C ALA A 207 -8.84 -19.79 -8.61
N LEU A 208 -9.16 -20.85 -7.87
CA LEU A 208 -8.82 -20.96 -6.46
C LEU A 208 -7.31 -21.09 -6.23
N LEU A 209 -6.58 -21.63 -7.21
CA LEU A 209 -5.11 -21.64 -7.16
C LEU A 209 -4.53 -20.23 -7.35
N SER A 210 -5.19 -19.37 -8.14
CA SER A 210 -4.83 -17.94 -8.23
C SER A 210 -5.17 -17.17 -6.96
N ALA A 211 -6.16 -17.62 -6.17
CA ALA A 211 -6.45 -17.02 -4.87
C ALA A 211 -5.31 -17.25 -3.86
N LEU A 212 -4.61 -18.39 -3.96
CA LEU A 212 -3.44 -18.72 -3.14
C LEU A 212 -2.22 -17.89 -3.52
N ALA A 213 -1.92 -17.79 -4.81
CA ALA A 213 -0.88 -16.91 -5.31
C ALA A 213 -1.19 -16.41 -6.73
N PRO A 214 -1.06 -15.09 -6.99
CA PRO A 214 -1.26 -14.53 -8.32
C PRO A 214 -0.37 -15.20 -9.36
N GLY A 215 -0.96 -15.57 -10.49
CA GLY A 215 -0.27 -16.17 -11.64
C GLY A 215 -0.30 -17.69 -11.70
N ILE A 216 -0.55 -18.40 -10.58
CA ILE A 216 -0.57 -19.87 -10.56
C ILE A 216 -1.81 -20.43 -11.26
N GLY A 217 -3.01 -19.95 -10.91
CA GLY A 217 -4.26 -20.51 -11.44
C GLY A 217 -4.39 -20.39 -12.96
N ASN A 218 -3.91 -19.28 -13.53
CA ASN A 218 -3.96 -19.06 -14.98
C ASN A 218 -3.04 -20.01 -15.78
N ILE A 219 -2.04 -20.66 -15.18
CA ILE A 219 -1.24 -21.72 -15.85
C ILE A 219 -2.13 -22.92 -16.16
N PHE A 220 -2.99 -23.31 -15.23
CA PHE A 220 -3.86 -24.50 -15.34
C PHE A 220 -5.11 -24.29 -16.19
N VAL A 221 -5.44 -23.04 -16.56
CA VAL A 221 -6.59 -22.73 -17.41
C VAL A 221 -6.22 -22.72 -18.90
N GLN A 222 -4.92 -22.64 -19.23
CA GLN A 222 -4.47 -22.53 -20.62
C GLN A 222 -4.01 -23.86 -21.21
N PRO A 223 -4.47 -24.21 -22.42
CA PRO A 223 -4.16 -25.50 -23.05
C PRO A 223 -2.68 -25.66 -23.44
N ASP A 224 -2.01 -24.56 -23.78
CA ASP A 224 -0.64 -24.57 -24.30
C ASP A 224 0.44 -24.16 -23.28
N HIS A 225 0.09 -23.98 -22.01
CA HIS A 225 1.02 -23.68 -20.90
C HIS A 225 2.11 -22.63 -21.22
N LYS A 226 1.83 -21.64 -22.08
CA LYS A 226 2.84 -20.64 -22.47
C LYS A 226 3.22 -19.80 -21.25
N ILE A 227 4.43 -20.04 -20.76
CA ILE A 227 5.06 -19.32 -19.64
C ILE A 227 5.47 -17.94 -20.16
N GLY A 228 4.51 -17.03 -20.31
CA GLY A 228 4.78 -15.63 -20.66
C GLY A 228 5.37 -14.85 -19.48
N ILE A 229 5.11 -13.54 -19.43
CA ILE A 229 5.54 -12.60 -18.37
C ILE A 229 4.98 -12.88 -16.95
N ARG A 230 4.34 -14.03 -16.72
CA ARG A 230 3.60 -14.34 -15.49
C ARG A 230 4.49 -14.51 -14.26
N PRO A 231 5.64 -15.21 -14.33
CA PRO A 231 6.54 -15.29 -13.18
C PRO A 231 6.99 -13.90 -12.71
N ALA A 232 7.17 -12.95 -13.63
CA ALA A 232 7.51 -11.58 -13.29
C ALA A 232 6.39 -10.89 -12.49
N VAL A 233 5.12 -11.10 -12.83
CA VAL A 233 3.98 -10.56 -12.06
C VAL A 233 3.95 -11.13 -10.64
N THR A 234 4.19 -12.43 -10.48
CA THR A 234 4.25 -13.08 -9.16
C THR A 234 5.40 -12.53 -8.33
N VAL A 235 6.59 -12.33 -8.92
CA VAL A 235 7.74 -11.71 -8.24
C VAL A 235 7.43 -10.28 -7.82
N VAL A 236 6.80 -9.48 -8.67
CA VAL A 236 6.40 -8.10 -8.33
C VAL A 236 5.38 -8.09 -7.20
N TYR A 237 4.36 -8.94 -7.25
CA TYR A 237 3.37 -9.10 -6.18
C TYR A 237 4.03 -9.46 -4.84
N ALA A 238 4.86 -10.51 -4.84
CA ALA A 238 5.54 -10.97 -3.63
C ALA A 238 6.48 -9.90 -3.07
N GLY A 239 7.23 -9.22 -3.94
CA GLY A 239 8.11 -8.10 -3.57
C GLY A 239 7.34 -6.95 -2.93
N LEU A 240 6.22 -6.52 -3.52
CA LEU A 240 5.37 -5.46 -2.96
C LEU A 240 4.77 -5.86 -1.59
N LEU A 241 4.31 -7.10 -1.46
CA LEU A 241 3.74 -7.60 -0.23
C LEU A 241 4.79 -7.64 0.89
N ILE A 242 5.95 -8.26 0.65
CA ILE A 242 7.05 -8.35 1.61
C ILE A 242 7.53 -6.95 1.99
N TYR A 243 7.77 -6.08 1.00
CA TYR A 243 8.23 -4.72 1.26
C TYR A 243 7.22 -3.91 2.07
N GLY A 244 5.92 -4.01 1.74
CA GLY A 244 4.86 -3.35 2.50
C GLY A 244 4.79 -3.82 3.96
N LEU A 245 4.92 -5.12 4.21
CA LEU A 245 4.94 -5.68 5.56
C LEU A 245 6.18 -5.24 6.36
N THR A 246 7.36 -5.21 5.72
CA THR A 246 8.58 -4.70 6.35
C THR A 246 8.44 -3.22 6.71
N GLN A 247 7.90 -2.40 5.80
CA GLN A 247 7.68 -0.98 6.07
C GLN A 247 6.66 -0.72 7.17
N ARG A 248 5.63 -1.58 7.27
CA ARG A 248 4.67 -1.51 8.38
C ARG A 248 5.34 -1.79 9.73
N SER A 249 6.21 -2.81 9.78
CA SER A 249 6.99 -3.11 10.99
C SER A 249 7.92 -1.96 11.35
N GLN A 250 8.59 -1.37 10.35
CA GLN A 250 9.48 -0.22 10.57
C GLN A 250 8.71 1.01 11.10
N SER A 251 7.56 1.31 10.51
CA SER A 251 6.68 2.39 10.97
C SER A 251 6.27 2.22 12.44
N GLN A 252 5.94 0.99 12.86
CA GLN A 252 5.60 0.71 14.26
C GLN A 252 6.79 0.95 15.19
N LYS A 253 8.01 0.54 14.80
CA LYS A 253 9.22 0.78 15.58
C LYS A 253 9.50 2.28 15.71
N ASP A 254 9.51 3.01 14.60
CA ASP A 254 9.76 4.46 14.59
C ASP A 254 8.69 5.22 15.39
N TYR A 255 7.42 4.78 15.33
CA TYR A 255 6.34 5.37 16.10
C TYR A 255 6.44 5.09 17.61
N ASN A 256 6.90 3.90 17.98
CA ASN A 256 7.17 3.56 19.38
C ASN A 256 8.35 4.36 19.94
N GLU A 257 9.38 4.60 19.12
CA GLU A 257 10.51 5.48 19.47
C GLU A 257 10.04 6.92 19.69
N TYR A 258 9.21 7.46 18.76
CA TYR A 258 8.57 8.76 18.95
C TYR A 258 7.80 8.86 20.27
N LYS A 259 7.06 7.80 20.66
CA LYS A 259 6.33 7.74 21.94
C LYS A 259 7.23 7.67 23.17
N ALA A 260 8.44 7.13 23.02
CA ALA A 260 9.40 7.00 24.10
C ALA A 260 10.17 8.30 24.37
N LEU A 261 10.16 9.26 23.43
CA LEU A 261 10.82 10.54 23.62
C LEU A 261 10.15 11.34 24.77
N PRO A 262 10.95 11.91 25.68
CA PRO A 262 10.45 12.83 26.69
C PRO A 262 9.64 13.98 26.07
N ARG A 263 8.55 14.39 26.72
CA ARG A 263 7.71 15.51 26.24
C ARG A 263 8.45 16.84 26.12
N PHE A 264 9.63 16.97 26.75
CA PHE A 264 10.49 18.15 26.70
C PHE A 264 11.67 17.99 25.74
N THR A 265 11.74 16.89 24.97
CA THR A 265 12.75 16.75 23.92
C THR A 265 12.51 17.81 22.85
N GLU A 266 13.62 18.37 22.37
CA GLU A 266 13.68 19.37 21.31
C GLU A 266 12.70 19.03 20.19
N GLN A 267 11.76 19.93 19.93
CA GLN A 267 10.58 19.68 19.08
C GLN A 267 10.95 19.15 17.69
N GLY A 268 12.11 19.55 17.15
CA GLY A 268 12.62 19.06 15.88
C GLY A 268 12.91 17.54 15.85
N ILE A 269 13.36 16.95 16.96
CA ILE A 269 13.66 15.51 17.04
C ILE A 269 12.35 14.70 17.04
N ALA A 270 11.35 15.17 17.79
CA ALA A 270 10.04 14.54 17.84
C ALA A 270 9.34 14.60 16.46
N ASP A 271 9.42 15.74 15.78
CA ASP A 271 8.87 15.91 14.43
C ASP A 271 9.57 15.02 13.40
N ALA A 272 10.90 14.88 13.48
CA ALA A 272 11.67 14.00 12.61
C ALA A 272 11.29 12.51 12.81
N ALA A 273 11.16 12.06 14.06
CA ALA A 273 10.74 10.69 14.37
C ALA A 273 9.31 10.40 13.89
N TYR A 274 8.38 11.34 14.11
CA TYR A 274 7.00 11.20 13.66
C TYR A 274 6.88 11.17 12.13
N THR A 275 7.54 12.10 11.44
CA THR A 275 7.51 12.16 9.97
C THR A 275 8.10 10.92 9.34
N LYS A 276 9.20 10.39 9.90
CA LYS A 276 9.80 9.10 9.50
C LYS A 276 8.81 7.95 9.66
N ALA A 277 8.17 7.82 10.82
CA ALA A 277 7.18 6.78 11.09
C ALA A 277 5.97 6.86 10.12
N ASN A 278 5.50 8.08 9.85
CA ASN A 278 4.37 8.32 8.96
C ASN A 278 4.71 8.01 7.49
N ASN A 279 5.92 8.36 7.04
CA ASN A 279 6.38 8.04 5.68
C ASN A 279 6.50 6.52 5.46
N ALA A 280 7.02 5.79 6.46
CA ALA A 280 7.07 4.33 6.41
C ALA A 280 5.66 3.71 6.38
N ASN A 281 4.71 4.25 7.17
CA ASN A 281 3.32 3.80 7.15
C ASN A 281 2.66 4.01 5.78
N HIS A 282 2.84 5.21 5.20
CA HIS A 282 2.28 5.53 3.89
C HIS A 282 2.83 4.58 2.81
N THR A 283 4.14 4.33 2.83
CA THR A 283 4.80 3.39 1.91
C THR A 283 4.25 1.97 2.10
N ALA A 284 4.07 1.53 3.34
CA ALA A 284 3.47 0.24 3.65
C ALA A 284 2.06 0.11 3.05
N ILE A 285 1.21 1.12 3.25
CA ILE A 285 -0.16 1.16 2.73
C ILE A 285 -0.16 1.08 1.20
N VAL A 286 0.65 1.91 0.52
CA VAL A 286 0.71 1.93 -0.95
C VAL A 286 1.17 0.59 -1.51
N CYS A 287 2.22 -0.01 -0.94
CA CYS A 287 2.75 -1.28 -1.41
C CYS A 287 1.79 -2.45 -1.17
N THR A 288 1.20 -2.54 0.04
CA THR A 288 0.21 -3.58 0.33
C THR A 288 -1.05 -3.41 -0.53
N ALA A 289 -1.54 -2.19 -0.72
CA ALA A 289 -2.68 -1.93 -1.60
C ALA A 289 -2.38 -2.33 -3.06
N GLY A 290 -1.18 -2.02 -3.55
CA GLY A 290 -0.71 -2.44 -4.88
C GLY A 290 -0.68 -3.95 -5.03
N ALA A 291 -0.18 -4.67 -4.03
CA ALA A 291 -0.17 -6.14 -4.03
C ALA A 291 -1.61 -6.71 -4.07
N VAL A 292 -2.52 -6.18 -3.25
CA VAL A 292 -3.94 -6.60 -3.22
C VAL A 292 -4.62 -6.33 -4.57
N ALA A 293 -4.34 -5.19 -5.22
CA ALA A 293 -4.89 -4.88 -6.54
C ALA A 293 -4.43 -5.88 -7.62
N ILE A 294 -3.12 -6.21 -7.66
CA ILE A 294 -2.58 -7.22 -8.59
C ILE A 294 -3.26 -8.58 -8.36
N TRP A 295 -3.40 -8.97 -7.09
CA TRP A 295 -4.06 -10.23 -6.72
C TRP A 295 -5.53 -10.26 -7.17
N ALA A 296 -6.30 -9.20 -6.91
CA ALA A 296 -7.70 -9.12 -7.31
C ALA A 296 -7.87 -9.18 -8.84
N ILE A 297 -7.00 -8.52 -9.60
CA ILE A 297 -7.01 -8.57 -11.07
C ILE A 297 -6.72 -9.99 -11.57
N ASP A 298 -5.71 -10.68 -11.03
CA ASP A 298 -5.36 -12.05 -11.46
C ASP A 298 -6.48 -13.05 -11.17
N VAL A 299 -7.06 -12.99 -9.96
CA VAL A 299 -8.21 -13.83 -9.57
C VAL A 299 -9.40 -13.58 -10.48
N THR A 300 -9.74 -12.31 -10.74
CA THR A 300 -10.87 -11.93 -11.60
C THR A 300 -10.66 -12.40 -13.04
N ALA A 301 -9.46 -12.19 -13.60
CA ALA A 301 -9.13 -12.64 -14.96
C ALA A 301 -9.18 -14.17 -15.09
N THR A 302 -8.69 -14.90 -14.09
CA THR A 302 -8.71 -16.36 -14.07
C THR A 302 -10.14 -16.90 -13.96
N LEU A 303 -10.97 -16.26 -13.14
CA LEU A 303 -12.40 -16.59 -13.03
C LEU A 303 -13.14 -16.37 -14.35
N LEU A 304 -12.98 -15.20 -14.97
CA LEU A 304 -13.63 -14.87 -16.25
C LEU A 304 -13.23 -15.87 -17.36
N ARG A 305 -11.95 -16.24 -17.45
CA ARG A 305 -11.48 -17.27 -18.39
C ARG A 305 -12.05 -18.64 -18.09
N GLY A 306 -12.11 -19.04 -16.82
CA GLY A 306 -12.72 -20.30 -16.41
C GLY A 306 -14.19 -20.40 -16.82
N LEU A 307 -14.95 -19.30 -16.66
CA LEU A 307 -16.35 -19.21 -17.10
C LEU A 307 -16.49 -19.25 -18.63
N GLN A 308 -15.60 -18.59 -19.37
CA GLN A 308 -15.57 -18.65 -20.85
C GLN A 308 -15.28 -20.06 -21.35
N ASN A 309 -14.31 -20.77 -20.76
CA ASN A 309 -13.99 -22.16 -21.12
C ASN A 309 -15.18 -23.11 -20.92
N GLN A 310 -16.03 -22.88 -19.90
CA GLN A 310 -17.26 -23.65 -19.71
C GLN A 310 -18.30 -23.38 -20.80
N ARG A 311 -18.48 -22.11 -21.20
CA ARG A 311 -19.45 -21.73 -22.26
C ARG A 311 -19.04 -22.27 -23.63
N SER A 312 -17.75 -22.17 -23.98
CA SER A 312 -17.23 -22.66 -25.26
C SER A 312 -17.12 -24.19 -25.31
N GLY A 313 -17.21 -24.87 -24.17
CA GLY A 313 -17.12 -26.33 -24.07
C GLY A 313 -18.36 -27.11 -24.48
N GLY A 314 -19.42 -26.43 -24.94
CA GLY A 314 -20.78 -26.96 -25.12
C GLY A 314 -21.03 -27.93 -26.26
N VAL A 315 -20.11 -28.20 -27.18
CA VAL A 315 -20.39 -29.13 -28.30
C VAL A 315 -19.21 -30.03 -28.60
N SER A 316 -19.50 -31.33 -28.67
CA SER A 316 -18.68 -32.43 -29.19
C SER A 316 -17.57 -33.01 -28.31
N SER A 317 -17.95 -34.08 -27.62
CA SER A 317 -17.26 -35.39 -27.54
C SER A 317 -17.31 -35.94 -26.12
N ARG A 318 -17.63 -37.23 -26.07
CA ARG A 318 -17.88 -38.10 -24.92
C ARG A 318 -16.60 -38.28 -24.09
N TRP A 319 -16.08 -37.20 -23.51
CA TRP A 319 -15.03 -37.23 -22.50
C TRP A 319 -15.52 -36.45 -21.29
N THR A 320 -15.76 -37.16 -20.20
CA THR A 320 -16.14 -36.59 -18.91
C THR A 320 -14.85 -36.13 -18.24
N PRO A 321 -14.56 -34.81 -18.16
CA PRO A 321 -13.37 -34.36 -17.45
C PRO A 321 -13.46 -34.77 -15.97
N PRO A 322 -12.33 -35.11 -15.32
CA PRO A 322 -12.30 -35.33 -13.88
C PRO A 322 -12.86 -34.10 -13.17
N ARG A 323 -13.89 -34.33 -12.36
CA ARG A 323 -14.67 -33.27 -11.71
C ARG A 323 -14.01 -32.95 -10.38
N THR A 324 -13.22 -31.89 -10.33
CA THR A 324 -12.71 -31.34 -9.07
C THR A 324 -13.81 -30.53 -8.40
N GLN A 325 -14.33 -31.03 -7.28
CA GLN A 325 -15.25 -30.28 -6.43
C GLN A 325 -14.44 -29.64 -5.31
N VAL A 326 -14.54 -28.31 -5.17
CA VAL A 326 -14.04 -27.61 -3.99
C VAL A 326 -15.24 -27.25 -3.13
N SER A 327 -15.22 -27.69 -1.88
CA SER A 327 -16.19 -27.30 -0.87
C SER A 327 -15.49 -26.51 0.21
N ILE A 328 -16.00 -25.32 0.50
CA ILE A 328 -15.60 -24.54 1.66
C ILE A 328 -16.59 -24.89 2.76
N ALA A 329 -16.10 -25.44 3.86
CA ALA A 329 -16.85 -25.72 5.07
C ALA A 329 -16.22 -24.96 6.24
N ALA A 330 -16.94 -24.77 7.33
CA ALA A 330 -16.38 -24.30 8.59
C ALA A 330 -16.48 -25.44 9.60
N VAL A 331 -15.38 -25.74 10.30
CA VAL A 331 -15.38 -26.65 11.45
C VAL A 331 -15.08 -25.80 12.68
N GLY A 332 -16.13 -25.42 13.40
CA GLY A 332 -16.06 -24.39 14.45
C GLY A 332 -15.83 -22.99 13.86
N THR A 333 -14.85 -22.25 14.40
CA THR A 333 -14.43 -20.93 13.89
C THR A 333 -13.38 -21.00 12.78
N THR A 334 -12.93 -22.21 12.42
CA THR A 334 -11.84 -22.40 11.46
C THR A 334 -12.43 -22.70 10.07
N PRO A 335 -12.17 -21.86 9.06
CA PRO A 335 -12.56 -22.18 7.69
C PRO A 335 -11.71 -23.36 7.18
N VAL A 336 -12.37 -24.39 6.67
CA VAL A 336 -11.74 -25.58 6.07
C VAL A 336 -12.09 -25.63 4.59
N VAL A 337 -11.07 -25.70 3.74
CA VAL A 337 -11.23 -25.90 2.29
C VAL A 337 -10.94 -27.36 1.97
N ALA A 338 -11.94 -28.11 1.52
CA ALA A 338 -11.77 -29.48 1.07
C ALA A 338 -11.79 -29.53 -0.46
N ILE A 339 -10.77 -30.15 -1.05
CA ILE A 339 -10.66 -30.38 -2.50
C ILE A 339 -10.89 -31.86 -2.74
N ARG A 340 -12.00 -32.21 -3.39
CA ARG A 340 -12.33 -33.59 -3.75
C ARG A 340 -12.09 -33.77 -5.25
N HIS A 341 -11.10 -34.59 -5.59
CA HIS A 341 -10.79 -34.94 -6.97
C HIS A 341 -11.34 -36.34 -7.25
N LYS A 342 -12.17 -36.49 -8.29
CA LYS A 342 -12.63 -37.79 -8.79
C LYS A 342 -11.95 -38.06 -10.13
N PHE A 343 -11.18 -39.15 -10.19
CA PHE A 343 -10.58 -39.69 -11.41
C PHE A 343 -11.63 -40.36 -12.30
#